data_AF-A0A1A8N4P0-F1
#
_entry.id   AF-A0A1A8N4P0-F1
#
_cell.length_a   1.000
_cell.length_b   1.000
_cell.length_c   1.000
_cell.angle_alpha   90.00
_cell.angle_beta   90.00
_cell.angle_gamma   90.00
#
_symmetry.space_group_name_H-M   'P 1'
#
loop_
_entity.id
_entity.type
_entity.pdbx_description
1 polymer ?
#
loop_
_entity_poly.entity_id
_entity_poly.type
_entity_poly.pdbx_seq_one_letter_code
_entity_poly.pdbx_strand_id
1 'polypeptide(L)'
;HHRRKGDHLKFTGHVGENVTLALPLHSSKIDSISLKRHNSPKFVFYCRDGHKTHRGDQDPQFIDRVISSCQLKNNTVLLTLLNATKND
;
A
#
# COMPACT_ATOMS: atom_id res chain seq x y z
N HIS A 1 -8.26 19.23 -5.13
CA HIS A 1 -8.06 17.82 -4.76
C HIS A 1 -7.78 16.98 -6.01
N HIS A 2 -6.51 16.71 -6.33
CA HIS A 2 -6.16 15.78 -7.42
C HIS A 2 -6.17 14.34 -6.88
N ARG A 3 -7.31 13.67 -7.02
CA ARG A 3 -7.43 12.23 -6.77
C ARG A 3 -7.00 11.49 -8.03
N ARG A 4 -5.82 10.86 -8.06
CA ARG A 4 -5.51 9.88 -9.11
C ARG A 4 -6.41 8.67 -8.93
N LYS A 5 -7.35 8.51 -9.86
CA LYS A 5 -8.26 7.39 -9.95
C LYS A 5 -7.54 6.29 -10.75
N GLY A 6 -7.00 5.28 -10.07
CA GLY A 6 -6.80 3.95 -10.65
C GLY A 6 -5.57 3.71 -11.52
N ASP A 7 -4.36 4.01 -11.05
CA ASP A 7 -3.18 3.34 -11.61
C ASP A 7 -3.23 1.86 -11.15
N HIS A 8 -3.58 0.95 -12.06
CA HIS A 8 -3.50 -0.50 -11.82
C HIS A 8 -2.01 -0.89 -11.80
N LEU A 9 -1.44 -0.90 -10.61
CA LEU A 9 -0.07 -1.34 -10.39
C LEU A 9 -0.02 -2.87 -10.39
N LYS A 10 0.80 -3.43 -11.28
CA LYS A 10 1.17 -4.85 -11.26
C LYS A 10 2.60 -4.97 -10.78
N PHE A 11 2.84 -5.90 -9.87
CA PHE A 11 4.16 -6.24 -9.37
C PHE A 11 4.30 -7.75 -9.37
N THR A 12 5.52 -8.22 -9.60
CA THR A 12 5.88 -9.64 -9.62
C THR A 12 6.94 -9.86 -8.56
N GLY A 13 6.74 -10.88 -7.74
CA GLY A 13 7.72 -11.38 -6.79
C GLY A 13 7.57 -12.89 -6.66
N HIS A 14 8.61 -13.55 -6.19
CA HIS A 14 8.53 -14.98 -5.91
C HIS A 14 7.86 -15.23 -4.56
N VAL A 15 7.21 -16.39 -4.44
CA VAL A 15 6.66 -16.83 -3.16
C VAL A 15 7.79 -16.92 -2.13
N GLY A 16 7.58 -16.38 -0.94
CA GLY A 16 8.58 -16.27 0.12
C GLY A 16 9.34 -14.95 0.15
N GLU A 17 9.32 -14.16 -0.93
CA GLU A 17 10.09 -12.92 -1.00
C GLU A 17 9.39 -11.73 -0.33
N ASN A 18 10.21 -10.76 0.09
CA ASN A 18 9.72 -9.45 0.46
C ASN A 18 9.64 -8.56 -0.78
N VAL A 19 8.44 -8.12 -1.14
CA VAL A 19 8.20 -7.32 -2.34
C VAL A 19 8.01 -5.87 -1.95
N THR A 20 8.82 -4.96 -2.50
CA THR A 20 8.69 -3.52 -2.23
C THR A 20 8.07 -2.80 -3.41
N LEU A 21 6.94 -2.14 -3.16
CA LEU A 21 6.25 -1.26 -4.09
C LEU A 21 6.73 0.17 -3.86
N ALA A 22 7.21 0.80 -4.93
CA ALA A 22 7.49 2.22 -4.96
C ALA A 22 6.34 2.96 -5.65
N LEU A 23 5.69 3.85 -4.91
CA LEU A 23 4.55 4.65 -5.37
C LEU A 23 5.02 6.10 -5.51
N PRO A 24 5.51 6.53 -6.70
CA PRO A 24 5.87 7.91 -6.94
C PRO A 24 4.61 8.78 -6.99
N LEU A 25 4.63 9.90 -6.28
CA LEU A 25 3.52 10.83 -6.13
C LEU A 25 3.96 12.22 -6.61
N HIS A 26 3.12 12.86 -7.41
CA HIS A 26 3.44 14.16 -8.01
C HIS A 26 3.12 15.34 -7.08
N SER A 27 2.52 15.08 -5.92
CA SER A 27 2.17 16.07 -4.92
C SER A 27 2.95 15.82 -3.64
N SER A 28 3.50 16.89 -3.06
CA SER A 28 4.11 16.87 -1.73
C SER A 28 3.07 16.84 -0.60
N LYS A 29 1.80 17.15 -0.90
CA LYS A 29 0.68 17.05 0.03
C LYS A 29 -0.20 15.86 -0.34
N ILE A 30 -0.33 14.92 0.59
CA ILE A 30 -1.14 13.71 0.41
C ILE A 30 -2.10 13.58 1.57
N ASP A 31 -3.39 13.61 1.27
CA ASP A 31 -4.45 13.42 2.27
C ASP A 31 -4.50 11.95 2.72
N SER A 32 -4.34 11.01 1.78
CA SER A 32 -4.33 9.58 2.09
C SER A 32 -3.67 8.72 1.00
N ILE A 33 -3.16 7.56 1.41
CA ILE A 33 -2.55 6.54 0.56
C ILE A 33 -3.27 5.23 0.85
N SER A 34 -3.89 4.63 -0.17
CA SER A 34 -4.58 3.36 -0.03
C SER A 34 -4.17 2.38 -1.11
N LEU A 35 -3.91 1.14 -0.70
CA LEU A 35 -3.75 0.00 -1.58
C LEU A 35 -4.91 -0.98 -1.33
N LYS A 36 -5.59 -1.39 -2.38
CA LYS A 36 -6.67 -2.38 -2.35
C LYS A 36 -6.44 -3.43 -3.42
N ARG A 37 -6.87 -4.67 -3.15
CA ARG A 37 -7.08 -5.63 -4.24
C ARG A 37 -8.30 -5.19 -5.04
N HIS A 38 -8.28 -5.44 -6.35
CA HIS A 38 -9.34 -5.01 -7.27
C HIS A 38 -10.75 -5.45 -6.80
N ASN A 39 -10.87 -6.66 -6.23
CA ASN A 39 -12.13 -7.26 -5.81
C ASN A 39 -12.28 -7.43 -4.29
N SER A 40 -11.56 -6.65 -3.47
CA SER A 40 -11.71 -6.69 -2.00
C SER A 40 -12.28 -5.37 -1.47
N PRO A 41 -13.31 -5.40 -0.61
CA PRO A 41 -13.78 -4.19 0.07
C PRO A 41 -12.73 -3.67 1.07
N LYS A 42 -11.87 -4.56 1.58
CA LYS A 42 -10.84 -4.27 2.58
C LYS A 42 -9.56 -3.74 1.96
N PHE A 43 -8.80 -2.97 2.75
CA PHE A 43 -7.53 -2.43 2.33
C PHE A 43 -6.41 -3.47 2.50
N VAL A 44 -5.51 -3.56 1.53
CA VAL A 44 -4.18 -4.17 1.74
C VAL A 44 -3.38 -3.28 2.69
N PHE A 45 -3.51 -1.97 2.50
CA PHE A 45 -2.88 -0.94 3.31
C PHE A 45 -3.64 0.36 3.18
N TYR A 46 -3.74 1.11 4.28
CA TYR A 46 -4.33 2.43 4.27
C TYR A 46 -3.63 3.34 5.29
N CYS A 47 -3.21 4.50 4.82
CA CYS A 47 -2.81 5.61 5.67
C CYS A 47 -3.58 6.85 5.31
N ARG A 48 -3.87 7.66 6.32
CA ARG A 48 -4.52 8.95 6.20
C ARG A 48 -3.78 9.93 7.10
N ASP A 49 -3.53 11.13 6.60
CA ASP A 49 -2.85 12.20 7.33
C ASP A 49 -1.50 11.76 7.93
N GLY A 50 -0.77 10.88 7.23
CA GLY A 50 0.53 10.35 7.68
C GLY A 50 0.46 9.22 8.72
N HIS A 51 -0.74 8.75 9.09
CA HIS A 51 -0.93 7.69 10.08
C HIS A 51 -1.60 6.46 9.47
N LYS A 52 -1.18 5.25 9.88
CA LYS A 52 -1.88 4.00 9.54
C LYS A 52 -3.27 4.01 10.14
N THR A 53 -4.27 3.58 9.39
CA THR A 53 -5.65 3.50 9.87
C THR A 53 -5.88 2.24 10.71
N HIS A 54 -7.09 2.10 11.27
CA HIS A 54 -7.43 0.99 12.15
C HIS A 54 -7.23 -0.37 11.46
N ARG A 55 -6.71 -1.34 12.23
CA ARG A 55 -6.51 -2.73 11.76
C ARG A 55 -7.79 -3.37 11.22
N GLY A 56 -8.96 -2.95 11.70
CA GLY A 56 -10.26 -3.45 11.23
C GLY A 56 -10.57 -3.15 9.76
N ASP A 57 -9.98 -2.09 9.21
CA ASP A 57 -10.14 -1.70 7.80
C ASP A 57 -9.23 -2.52 6.86
N GLN A 58 -8.21 -3.16 7.43
CA GLN A 58 -7.24 -3.96 6.70
C GLN A 58 -7.74 -5.39 6.51
N ASP A 59 -7.42 -5.98 5.35
CA ASP A 59 -7.63 -7.39 5.11
C ASP A 59 -6.75 -8.20 6.09
N PRO A 60 -7.32 -9.14 6.87
CA PRO A 60 -6.57 -9.93 7.85
C PRO A 60 -5.33 -10.62 7.28
N GLN A 61 -5.34 -11.00 5.99
CA GLN A 61 -4.18 -11.63 5.32
C GLN A 61 -2.95 -10.72 5.25
N PHE A 62 -3.12 -9.40 5.34
CA PHE A 62 -2.02 -8.42 5.21
C PHE A 62 -1.66 -7.71 6.51
N ILE A 63 -2.41 -7.97 7.58
CA ILE A 63 -2.07 -7.48 8.90
C ILE A 63 -0.66 -7.97 9.24
N ASP A 64 0.19 -7.06 9.72
CA ASP A 64 1.61 -7.26 10.06
C ASP A 64 2.53 -7.68 8.91
N ARG A 65 1.98 -7.99 7.74
CA ARG A 65 2.74 -8.31 6.52
C ARG A 65 3.02 -7.09 5.66
N VAL A 66 2.36 -5.95 5.88
CA VAL A 66 2.61 -4.73 5.10
C VAL A 66 3.30 -3.66 5.93
N ILE A 67 4.54 -3.35 5.55
CA ILE A 67 5.37 -2.31 6.16
C ILE A 67 5.41 -1.08 5.26
N SER A 68 5.14 0.07 5.85
CA SER A 68 5.33 1.37 5.21
C SER A 68 5.36 2.44 6.30
N SER A 69 6.10 3.52 6.05
CA SER A 69 6.21 4.68 6.94
C SER A 69 5.03 5.65 6.82
N CYS A 70 4.09 5.44 5.89
CA CYS A 70 3.07 6.43 5.49
C CYS A 70 3.64 7.80 5.06
N GLN A 71 4.96 7.93 4.94
CA GLN A 71 5.66 9.17 4.65
C GLN A 71 6.25 9.14 3.25
N LEU A 72 6.30 10.32 2.63
CA LEU A 72 7.03 10.51 1.40
C LEU A 72 8.53 10.51 1.67
N LYS A 73 9.26 9.69 0.92
CA LYS A 73 10.71 9.82 0.75
C LYS A 73 10.98 10.14 -0.71
N ASN A 74 11.50 11.33 -0.99
CA ASN A 74 11.74 11.80 -2.36
C ASN A 74 10.48 11.69 -3.24
N ASN A 75 9.35 12.22 -2.75
CA ASN A 75 8.04 12.13 -3.41
C ASN A 75 7.56 10.69 -3.70
N THR A 76 8.15 9.68 -3.06
CA THR A 76 7.80 8.28 -3.26
C THR A 76 7.38 7.67 -1.92
N VAL A 77 6.29 6.91 -1.92
CA VAL A 77 5.91 6.07 -0.78
C VAL A 77 6.40 4.67 -1.05
N LEU A 78 7.12 4.08 -0.09
CA LEU A 78 7.55 2.70 -0.15
C LEU A 78 6.62 1.84 0.69
N LEU A 79 6.18 0.72 0.12
CA LEU A 79 5.34 -0.26 0.78
C LEU A 79 5.93 -1.65 0.54
N THR A 80 6.36 -2.30 1.60
CA THR A 80 6.93 -3.64 1.54
C THR A 80 5.90 -4.66 2.03
N LEU A 81 5.52 -5.57 1.14
CA LEU A 81 4.80 -6.79 1.48
C LEU A 81 5.81 -7.86 1.88
N LEU A 82 5.68 -8.37 3.10
CA LEU A 82 6.52 -9.41 3.65
C LEU A 82 6.01 -10.80 3.26
N ASN A 83 6.98 -11.69 2.95
CA ASN A 83 6.74 -13.10 2.70
C ASN A 83 5.58 -13.32 1.72
N ALA A 84 5.75 -12.87 0.47
CA ALA A 84 4.73 -12.95 -0.56
C ALA A 84 4.22 -14.38 -0.75
N THR A 85 2.93 -14.52 -0.99
CA THR A 85 2.23 -15.78 -1.16
C THR A 85 1.56 -15.82 -2.53
N LYS A 86 1.24 -17.02 -2.99
CA LYS A 86 0.47 -17.22 -4.23
C LYS A 86 -0.93 -16.58 -4.24
N ASN A 87 -1.42 -16.13 -3.08
CA ASN A 87 -2.75 -15.57 -2.87
C ASN A 87 -2.76 -14.04 -2.71
N ASP A 88 -1.58 -13.39 -2.75
CA ASP A 88 -1.46 -11.93 -2.68
C ASP A 88 -1.65 -11.30 -4.07
#